data_AF-A0A286EFE8-F1
#
_entry.id   AF-A0A286EFE8-F1
#
_cell.length_a   1.000
_cell.length_b   1.000
_cell.length_c   1.000
_cell.angle_alpha   90.00
_cell.angle_beta   90.00
_cell.angle_gamma   90.00
#
_symmetry.space_group_name_H-M   'P 1'
#
loop_
_entity.id
_entity.type
_entity.pdbx_description
1 polymer ?
#
loop_
_entity_poly.entity_id
_entity_poly.type
_entity_poly.pdbx_seq_one_letter_code
_entity_poly.pdbx_strand_id
1 'polypeptide(L)'
;MCETPFSWFNFIFKLLAGIVLTIWFWAIFGMIVSWIMRWFDATFRPPKPPTAEELALWQQRETAFAEWLAVLYRDNPSAMQTVLANIPNELQDDEHLGLEPDYLLAVSNRALDTAYFAVVEDYSNNWKNPDYADLFAEMSPMWQRFGFTPNWSAYREEDFWRELDDYPIEPCFRWLQTQFLAHGAALFLWYLQDECWGVAVVPVQDKADFQAACEKWGWVDFFE
;
A
#
# COMPACT_ATOMS: atom_id res chain seq x y z
N MET A 1 86.88 9.69 0.99
CA MET A 1 85.44 9.79 1.32
C MET A 1 84.74 10.23 0.04
N CYS A 2 83.96 9.35 -0.59
CA CYS A 2 83.24 9.67 -1.82
C CYS A 2 82.02 10.53 -1.48
N GLU A 3 82.11 11.83 -1.70
CA GLU A 3 80.94 12.70 -1.71
C GLU A 3 80.23 12.53 -3.04
N THR A 4 79.05 11.92 -3.03
CA THR A 4 78.18 11.84 -4.20
C THR A 4 77.81 13.26 -4.65
N PRO A 5 77.93 13.60 -5.94
CA PRO A 5 77.58 14.93 -6.42
C PRO A 5 76.09 15.19 -6.19
N PHE A 6 75.78 16.34 -5.57
CA PHE A 6 74.42 16.83 -5.42
C PHE A 6 73.79 16.96 -6.82
N SER A 7 72.96 15.99 -7.18
CA SER A 7 72.27 15.97 -8.46
C SER A 7 71.11 16.96 -8.40
N TRP A 8 71.32 18.15 -8.97
CA TRP A 8 70.28 19.15 -9.21
C TRP A 8 69.04 18.56 -9.87
N PHE A 9 69.22 17.56 -10.73
CA PHE A 9 68.14 16.84 -11.38
C PHE A 9 67.27 16.04 -10.38
N ASN A 10 67.90 15.40 -9.39
CA ASN A 10 67.22 14.67 -8.32
C ASN A 10 66.48 15.63 -7.37
N PHE A 11 67.06 16.81 -7.10
CA PHE A 11 66.40 17.84 -6.31
C PHE A 11 65.14 18.39 -7.01
N ILE A 12 65.25 18.76 -8.29
CA ILE A 12 64.12 19.25 -9.10
C ILE A 12 63.03 18.17 -9.21
N PHE A 13 63.40 16.91 -9.44
CA PHE A 13 62.45 15.80 -9.51
C PHE A 13 61.68 15.62 -8.20
N LYS A 14 62.36 15.66 -7.04
CA LYS A 14 61.71 15.56 -5.73
C LYS A 14 60.79 16.75 -5.44
N LEU A 15 61.20 17.97 -5.83
CA LEU A 15 60.37 19.16 -5.68
C LEU A 15 59.09 19.07 -6.52
N LEU A 16 59.22 18.69 -7.79
CA LEU A 16 58.07 18.50 -8.68
C LEU A 16 57.16 17.36 -8.20
N ALA A 17 57.71 16.24 -7.75
CA ALA A 17 56.94 15.15 -7.16
C ALA A 17 56.17 15.61 -5.92
N GLY A 18 56.76 16.44 -5.05
CA GLY A 18 56.09 17.02 -3.89
C GLY A 18 54.94 17.97 -4.26
N ILE A 19 55.14 18.81 -5.28
CA ILE A 19 54.09 19.70 -5.80
C ILE A 19 52.93 18.88 -6.38
N VAL A 20 53.24 17.88 -7.21
CA VAL A 20 52.24 16.99 -7.82
C VAL A 20 51.47 16.23 -6.74
N LEU A 21 52.15 15.66 -5.74
CA LEU A 21 51.52 14.94 -4.63
C LEU A 21 50.58 15.85 -3.83
N THR A 22 50.99 17.10 -3.60
CA THR A 22 50.18 18.10 -2.89
C THR A 22 48.92 18.46 -3.68
N ILE A 23 49.04 18.65 -5.00
CA ILE A 23 47.89 18.91 -5.88
C ILE A 23 46.93 17.72 -5.86
N TRP A 24 47.45 16.50 -5.99
CA TRP A 24 46.62 15.28 -5.94
C TRP A 24 45.94 15.10 -4.59
N PHE A 25 46.63 15.37 -3.48
CA PHE A 25 46.05 15.32 -2.15
C PHE A 25 44.84 16.26 -2.03
N TRP A 26 45.00 17.52 -2.44
CA TRP A 26 43.90 18.49 -2.39
C TRP A 26 42.76 18.15 -3.34
N ALA A 27 43.05 17.60 -4.52
CA ALA A 27 42.02 17.15 -5.46
C ALA A 27 41.19 15.99 -4.90
N ILE A 28 41.85 14.98 -4.32
CA ILE A 28 41.18 13.84 -3.68
C ILE A 28 40.39 14.29 -2.46
N PHE A 29 40.99 15.14 -1.61
CA PHE A 29 40.31 15.68 -0.45
C PHE A 29 39.05 16.47 -0.84
N GLY A 30 39.13 17.31 -1.87
CA GLY A 30 37.98 18.04 -2.40
C GLY A 30 36.87 17.12 -2.94
N MET A 31 37.23 16.04 -3.63
CA MET A 31 36.27 15.03 -4.09
C MET A 31 35.58 14.31 -2.93
N ILE A 32 36.34 13.91 -1.90
CA ILE A 32 35.80 13.24 -0.72
C ILE A 32 34.85 14.17 0.04
N VAL A 33 35.25 15.42 0.28
CA VAL A 33 34.37 16.40 0.95
C VAL A 33 33.10 16.65 0.15
N SER A 34 33.20 16.80 -1.18
CA SER A 34 32.01 16.97 -2.04
C SER A 34 31.09 15.74 -1.98
N TRP A 35 31.65 14.54 -1.97
CA TRP A 35 30.88 13.30 -1.85
C TRP A 35 30.20 13.19 -0.49
N ILE A 36 30.90 13.48 0.61
CA ILE A 36 30.34 13.51 1.97
C ILE A 36 29.21 14.54 2.07
N MET A 37 29.39 15.74 1.51
CA MET A 37 28.36 16.78 1.54
C MET A 37 27.11 16.37 0.74
N ARG A 38 27.28 15.73 -0.43
CA ARG A 38 26.14 15.19 -1.21
C ARG A 38 25.42 14.06 -0.50
N TRP A 39 26.17 13.18 0.18
CA TRP A 39 25.59 12.13 1.00
C TRP A 39 24.81 12.72 2.18
N PHE A 40 25.39 13.70 2.89
CA PHE A 40 24.72 14.39 4.00
C PHE A 40 23.44 15.12 3.52
N ASP A 41 23.51 15.79 2.37
CA ASP A 41 22.35 16.41 1.73
C ASP A 41 21.28 15.38 1.33
N ALA A 42 21.66 14.18 0.89
CA ALA A 42 20.70 13.14 0.52
C ALA A 42 20.08 12.46 1.76
N THR A 43 20.86 12.31 2.84
CA THR A 43 20.44 11.59 4.05
C THR A 43 19.68 12.47 5.04
N PHE A 44 19.94 13.78 5.08
CA PHE A 44 19.40 14.68 6.10
C PHE A 44 18.62 15.87 5.54
N ARG A 45 18.36 15.93 4.22
CA ARG A 45 17.40 16.92 3.72
C ARG A 45 16.02 16.56 4.30
N PRO A 46 15.33 17.50 4.96
CA PRO A 46 13.91 17.32 5.20
C PRO A 46 13.26 17.08 3.84
N PRO A 47 12.25 16.21 3.75
CA PRO A 47 11.54 16.03 2.49
C PRO A 47 11.04 17.39 2.02
N LYS A 48 11.03 17.55 0.71
CA LYS A 48 10.52 18.78 0.14
C LYS A 48 9.08 18.95 0.61
N PRO A 49 8.68 20.16 1.02
CA PRO A 49 7.28 20.41 1.27
C PRO A 49 6.50 20.05 0.00
N PRO A 50 5.30 19.47 0.13
CA PRO A 50 4.49 19.09 -1.01
C PRO A 50 4.26 20.32 -1.89
N THR A 51 4.34 20.10 -3.19
CA THR A 51 3.94 21.07 -4.21
C THR A 51 2.44 21.36 -4.09
N ALA A 52 1.99 22.48 -4.65
CA ALA A 52 0.56 22.81 -4.70
C ALA A 52 -0.27 21.74 -5.44
N GLU A 53 0.33 21.06 -6.40
CA GLU A 53 -0.29 19.96 -7.15
C GLU A 53 -0.42 18.70 -6.28
N GLU A 54 0.63 18.32 -5.56
CA GLU A 54 0.59 17.20 -4.60
C GLU A 54 -0.43 17.46 -3.48
N LEU A 55 -0.46 18.68 -2.93
CA LEU A 55 -1.43 19.05 -1.90
C LEU A 55 -2.87 19.00 -2.43
N ALA A 56 -3.11 19.45 -3.67
CA ALA A 56 -4.43 19.37 -4.30
C ALA A 56 -4.86 17.92 -4.53
N LEU A 57 -3.92 17.06 -4.97
CA LEU A 57 -4.17 15.63 -5.13
C LEU A 57 -4.49 14.97 -3.79
N TRP A 58 -3.80 15.35 -2.71
CA TRP A 58 -4.07 14.84 -1.36
C TRP A 58 -5.47 15.21 -0.91
N GLN A 59 -5.85 16.49 -1.02
CA GLN A 59 -7.21 16.95 -0.67
C GLN A 59 -8.29 16.27 -1.50
N GLN A 60 -8.04 16.07 -2.80
CA GLN A 60 -8.95 15.35 -3.68
C GLN A 60 -9.15 13.91 -3.19
N ARG A 61 -8.06 13.23 -2.85
CA ARG A 61 -8.11 11.87 -2.32
C ARG A 61 -8.84 11.87 -0.98
N GLU A 62 -8.46 12.66 0.02
CA GLU A 62 -9.17 12.74 1.31
C GLU A 62 -10.69 12.91 1.15
N THR A 63 -11.11 13.74 0.20
CA THR A 63 -12.52 13.93 -0.14
C THR A 63 -13.14 12.64 -0.69
N ALA A 64 -12.50 11.98 -1.66
CA ALA A 64 -12.97 10.72 -2.21
C ALA A 64 -13.00 9.58 -1.17
N PHE A 65 -12.04 9.54 -0.24
CA PHE A 65 -12.05 8.59 0.88
C PHE A 65 -13.22 8.83 1.83
N ALA A 66 -13.50 10.09 2.16
CA ALA A 66 -14.65 10.44 2.99
C ALA A 66 -15.98 10.09 2.31
N GLU A 67 -16.11 10.34 1.00
CA GLU A 67 -17.27 9.91 0.21
C GLU A 67 -17.43 8.39 0.24
N TRP A 68 -16.34 7.65 0.07
CA TRP A 68 -16.32 6.20 0.11
C TRP A 68 -16.80 5.65 1.46
N LEU A 69 -16.25 6.15 2.58
CA LEU A 69 -16.70 5.77 3.93
C LEU A 69 -18.18 6.13 4.16
N ALA A 70 -18.63 7.29 3.67
CA ALA A 70 -20.02 7.71 3.83
C ALA A 70 -21.01 6.78 3.12
N VAL A 71 -20.63 6.20 1.98
CA VAL A 71 -21.45 5.17 1.32
C VAL A 71 -21.34 3.84 2.05
N LEU A 72 -20.13 3.43 2.42
CA LEU A 72 -19.88 2.14 3.09
C LEU A 72 -20.69 1.99 4.38
N TYR A 73 -20.70 3.02 5.21
CA TYR A 73 -21.35 3.06 6.52
C TYR A 73 -22.74 3.72 6.49
N ARG A 74 -23.37 3.84 5.31
CA ARG A 74 -24.63 4.57 5.15
C ARG A 74 -25.76 4.02 6.01
N ASP A 75 -25.80 2.71 6.21
CA ASP A 75 -26.75 1.99 7.07
C ASP A 75 -26.39 2.05 8.57
N ASN A 76 -25.17 2.46 8.92
CA ASN A 76 -24.75 2.69 10.29
C ASN A 76 -23.74 3.86 10.42
N PRO A 77 -24.23 5.12 10.36
CA PRO A 77 -23.37 6.29 10.49
C PRO A 77 -22.64 6.39 11.84
N SER A 78 -23.13 5.74 12.89
CA SER A 78 -22.46 5.70 14.20
C SER A 78 -21.18 4.85 14.17
N ALA A 79 -21.19 3.72 13.46
CA ALA A 79 -19.98 2.91 13.27
C ALA A 79 -18.89 3.68 12.50
N MET A 80 -19.27 4.48 11.50
CA MET A 80 -18.35 5.38 10.79
C MET A 80 -17.63 6.32 11.75
N GLN A 81 -18.34 6.92 12.71
CA GLN A 81 -17.74 7.84 13.68
C GLN A 81 -16.75 7.14 14.60
N THR A 82 -17.03 5.89 14.99
CA THR A 82 -16.08 5.07 15.75
C THR A 82 -14.83 4.76 14.94
N VAL A 83 -14.98 4.39 13.67
CA VAL A 83 -13.84 4.17 12.76
C VAL A 83 -13.01 5.42 12.59
N LEU A 84 -13.63 6.55 12.27
CA LEU A 84 -12.94 7.84 12.11
C LEU A 84 -12.20 8.27 13.39
N ALA A 85 -12.76 8.00 14.57
CA ALA A 85 -12.11 8.30 15.84
C ALA A 85 -10.90 7.41 16.15
N ASN A 86 -10.84 6.22 15.54
CA ASN A 86 -9.78 5.23 15.77
C ASN A 86 -8.66 5.27 14.72
N ILE A 87 -8.81 6.02 13.64
CA ILE A 87 -7.74 6.33 12.67
C ILE A 87 -6.83 7.39 13.34
N PRO A 88 -5.68 7.04 13.95
CA PRO A 88 -4.90 7.99 14.74
C PRO A 88 -4.16 8.99 13.84
N ASN A 89 -3.80 10.15 14.41
CA ASN A 89 -2.97 11.22 13.83
C ASN A 89 -1.59 10.79 13.28
N GLU A 90 -1.20 9.52 13.36
CA GLU A 90 0.10 9.00 12.90
C GLU A 90 0.25 8.95 11.37
N LEU A 91 -0.86 9.07 10.63
CA LEU A 91 -0.81 9.38 9.19
C LEU A 91 -0.16 10.75 8.91
N GLN A 92 0.07 11.58 9.93
CA GLN A 92 0.79 12.85 9.83
C GLN A 92 2.31 12.72 10.00
N ASP A 93 2.83 11.60 10.54
CA ASP A 93 4.27 11.45 10.83
C ASP A 93 5.06 10.72 9.73
N ASP A 94 4.40 9.95 8.86
CA ASP A 94 5.05 9.40 7.67
C ASP A 94 4.93 10.39 6.51
N GLU A 95 5.98 11.18 6.31
CA GLU A 95 6.24 12.03 5.13
C GLU A 95 6.29 11.24 3.79
N HIS A 96 5.85 9.98 3.78
CA HIS A 96 5.93 9.01 2.70
C HIS A 96 4.63 8.29 2.38
N LEU A 97 3.48 8.71 2.92
CA LEU A 97 2.21 8.16 2.47
C LEU A 97 1.78 8.81 1.15
N GLY A 98 2.51 8.42 0.09
CA GLY A 98 1.89 8.22 -1.21
C GLY A 98 0.62 7.43 -0.97
N LEU A 99 -0.49 7.96 -1.45
CA LEU A 99 -1.85 7.48 -1.22
C LEU A 99 -2.08 6.11 -1.91
N GLU A 100 -1.38 5.09 -1.45
CA GLU A 100 -1.40 3.71 -1.94
C GLU A 100 -2.26 2.81 -1.04
N PRO A 101 -2.60 1.58 -1.49
CA PRO A 101 -3.27 0.50 -0.74
C PRO A 101 -2.93 0.41 0.75
N ASP A 102 -1.69 0.72 1.14
CA ASP A 102 -1.19 0.72 2.51
C ASP A 102 -1.96 1.65 3.46
N TYR A 103 -2.46 2.79 2.96
CA TYR A 103 -3.32 3.68 3.73
C TYR A 103 -4.64 2.99 4.10
N LEU A 104 -5.21 2.21 3.17
CA LEU A 104 -6.39 1.43 3.45
C LEU A 104 -6.09 0.25 4.35
N LEU A 105 -4.97 -0.45 4.14
CA LEU A 105 -4.52 -1.51 5.03
C LEU A 105 -4.40 -0.98 6.47
N ALA A 106 -3.80 0.20 6.64
CA ALA A 106 -3.66 0.87 7.93
C ALA A 106 -5.01 1.32 8.51
N VAL A 107 -5.89 1.94 7.71
CA VAL A 107 -7.23 2.32 8.18
C VAL A 107 -8.01 1.07 8.56
N SER A 108 -7.95 0.00 7.80
CA SER A 108 -8.79 -1.18 7.99
C SER A 108 -8.32 -2.08 9.12
N ASN A 109 -7.00 -2.25 9.25
CA ASN A 109 -6.40 -2.92 10.40
C ASN A 109 -6.66 -2.14 11.71
N ARG A 110 -6.84 -0.81 11.65
CA ARG A 110 -7.06 0.05 12.82
C ARG A 110 -8.53 0.42 13.06
N ALA A 111 -9.38 0.36 12.04
CA ALA A 111 -10.81 0.63 12.09
C ALA A 111 -11.55 -0.43 12.90
N LEU A 112 -10.98 -1.64 12.99
CA LEU A 112 -11.50 -2.80 13.73
C LEU A 112 -12.91 -3.27 13.33
N ASP A 113 -13.58 -2.60 12.39
CA ASP A 113 -14.93 -2.93 11.95
C ASP A 113 -14.93 -3.73 10.65
N THR A 114 -14.62 -5.01 10.78
CA THR A 114 -14.62 -5.98 9.68
C THR A 114 -16.03 -6.31 9.18
N ALA A 115 -17.10 -5.71 9.73
CA ALA A 115 -18.46 -5.91 9.22
C ALA A 115 -18.74 -5.12 7.93
N TYR A 116 -17.86 -4.17 7.57
CA TYR A 116 -18.01 -3.31 6.41
C TYR A 116 -16.91 -3.54 5.38
N PHE A 117 -15.68 -3.65 5.86
CA PHE A 117 -14.50 -3.82 5.02
C PHE A 117 -13.44 -4.68 5.72
N ALA A 118 -12.74 -5.52 4.96
CA ALA A 118 -11.58 -6.27 5.45
C ALA A 118 -10.51 -6.34 4.35
N VAL A 119 -9.25 -6.47 4.78
CA VAL A 119 -8.20 -7.01 3.91
C VAL A 119 -8.07 -8.48 4.24
N VAL A 120 -8.06 -9.31 3.20
CA VAL A 120 -7.92 -10.76 3.33
C VAL A 120 -6.71 -11.21 2.52
N GLU A 121 -5.89 -12.06 3.11
CA GLU A 121 -4.73 -12.64 2.43
C GLU A 121 -5.20 -13.72 1.42
N ASP A 122 -4.49 -13.84 0.31
CA ASP A 122 -4.64 -14.90 -0.68
C ASP A 122 -3.86 -16.10 -0.15
N TYR A 123 -4.61 -17.09 0.35
CA TYR A 123 -4.05 -18.33 0.89
C TYR A 123 -3.49 -19.26 -0.21
N SER A 124 -3.12 -18.71 -1.38
CA SER A 124 -2.65 -19.40 -2.60
C SER A 124 -1.31 -20.12 -2.45
N ASN A 125 -0.57 -19.89 -1.36
CA ASN A 125 0.62 -20.65 -1.00
C ASN A 125 0.38 -22.17 -0.93
N ASN A 126 -0.89 -22.61 -0.88
CA ASN A 126 -1.28 -24.00 -1.06
C ASN A 126 -2.47 -24.16 -2.04
N TRP A 127 -2.38 -23.58 -3.24
CA TRP A 127 -3.39 -23.59 -4.33
C TRP A 127 -4.08 -24.94 -4.66
N LYS A 128 -3.54 -26.08 -4.20
CA LYS A 128 -4.15 -27.40 -4.35
C LYS A 128 -5.12 -27.78 -3.23
N ASN A 129 -5.09 -27.07 -2.10
CA ASN A 129 -5.98 -27.26 -0.95
C ASN A 129 -6.00 -25.97 -0.10
N PRO A 130 -6.61 -24.89 -0.61
CA PRO A 130 -6.74 -23.64 0.14
C PRO A 130 -7.51 -23.87 1.44
N ASP A 131 -6.93 -23.45 2.57
CA ASP A 131 -7.65 -23.40 3.85
C ASP A 131 -8.35 -22.06 3.96
N TYR A 132 -9.66 -22.06 3.72
CA TYR A 132 -10.47 -20.85 3.79
C TYR A 132 -10.93 -20.51 5.22
N ALA A 133 -10.53 -21.26 6.25
CA ALA A 133 -10.98 -21.03 7.62
C ALA A 133 -10.69 -19.60 8.10
N ASP A 134 -9.50 -19.07 7.80
CA ASP A 134 -9.09 -17.74 8.20
C ASP A 134 -9.81 -16.65 7.38
N LEU A 135 -9.93 -16.83 6.05
CA LEU A 135 -10.80 -16.01 5.20
C LEU A 135 -12.21 -15.92 5.78
N PHE A 136 -12.75 -17.03 6.29
CA PHE A 136 -14.09 -17.01 6.87
C PHE A 136 -14.16 -16.33 8.21
N ALA A 137 -13.14 -16.47 9.05
CA ALA A 137 -13.08 -15.77 10.31
C ALA A 137 -13.09 -14.25 10.06
N GLU A 138 -12.29 -13.78 9.10
CA GLU A 138 -12.14 -12.38 8.72
C GLU A 138 -13.44 -11.80 8.14
N MET A 139 -14.11 -12.54 7.24
CA MET A 139 -15.37 -12.09 6.64
C MET A 139 -16.60 -12.37 7.50
N SER A 140 -16.47 -13.07 8.64
CA SER A 140 -17.60 -13.43 9.50
C SER A 140 -18.50 -12.28 9.93
N PRO A 141 -17.96 -11.10 10.27
CA PRO A 141 -18.79 -9.98 10.70
C PRO A 141 -19.60 -9.38 9.54
N MET A 142 -19.14 -9.53 8.29
CA MET A 142 -19.84 -9.01 7.11
C MET A 142 -21.16 -9.74 6.87
N TRP A 143 -21.19 -11.06 6.79
CA TRP A 143 -22.47 -11.77 6.60
C TRP A 143 -23.34 -11.77 7.86
N GLN A 144 -22.75 -11.67 9.05
CA GLN A 144 -23.51 -11.46 10.29
C GLN A 144 -24.29 -10.14 10.26
N ARG A 145 -23.71 -9.05 9.73
CA ARG A 145 -24.41 -7.77 9.53
C ARG A 145 -25.65 -7.90 8.65
N PHE A 146 -25.61 -8.78 7.64
CA PHE A 146 -26.75 -9.08 6.76
C PHE A 146 -27.60 -10.27 7.24
N GLY A 147 -27.35 -10.77 8.45
CA GLY A 147 -28.19 -11.79 9.09
C GLY A 147 -28.11 -13.18 8.47
N PHE A 148 -26.96 -13.56 7.87
CA PHE A 148 -26.78 -14.88 7.30
C PHE A 148 -25.43 -15.52 7.65
N THR A 149 -25.29 -16.80 7.34
CA THR A 149 -24.01 -17.52 7.40
C THR A 149 -23.92 -18.37 6.15
N PRO A 150 -22.86 -18.22 5.34
CA PRO A 150 -22.73 -18.97 4.09
C PRO A 150 -22.69 -20.48 4.37
N ASN A 151 -23.49 -21.27 3.64
CA ASN A 151 -23.45 -22.73 3.77
C ASN A 151 -22.32 -23.30 2.91
N TRP A 152 -21.15 -23.46 3.52
CA TRP A 152 -19.94 -23.84 2.79
C TRP A 152 -19.98 -25.25 2.18
N SER A 153 -20.80 -26.15 2.74
CA SER A 153 -21.03 -27.46 2.12
C SER A 153 -21.66 -27.39 0.72
N ALA A 154 -22.25 -26.24 0.36
CA ALA A 154 -22.83 -25.96 -0.94
C ALA A 154 -21.84 -25.33 -1.93
N TYR A 155 -20.62 -24.97 -1.51
CA TYR A 155 -19.60 -24.47 -2.41
C TYR A 155 -19.00 -25.60 -3.24
N ARG A 156 -18.85 -25.32 -4.53
CA ARG A 156 -18.20 -26.17 -5.51
C ARG A 156 -17.34 -25.26 -6.36
N GLU A 157 -16.03 -25.37 -6.20
CA GLU A 157 -15.04 -24.57 -6.96
C GLU A 157 -15.35 -24.61 -8.47
N GLU A 158 -15.65 -25.81 -8.97
CA GLU A 158 -15.98 -26.14 -10.37
C GLU A 158 -17.18 -25.37 -10.94
N ASP A 159 -18.11 -24.90 -10.10
CA ASP A 159 -19.27 -24.11 -10.55
C ASP A 159 -18.89 -22.67 -10.93
N PHE A 160 -17.72 -22.20 -10.46
CA PHE A 160 -17.26 -20.82 -10.60
C PHE A 160 -15.93 -20.71 -11.35
N TRP A 161 -15.23 -21.83 -11.56
CA TRP A 161 -14.06 -21.89 -12.42
C TRP A 161 -14.39 -21.49 -13.86
N ARG A 162 -13.62 -20.54 -14.39
CA ARG A 162 -13.40 -20.37 -15.83
C ARG A 162 -11.95 -20.74 -16.13
N GLU A 163 -11.63 -20.97 -17.41
CA GLU A 163 -10.28 -21.28 -17.92
C GLU A 163 -9.23 -20.16 -17.69
N LEU A 164 -9.39 -19.31 -16.67
CA LEU A 164 -8.49 -18.22 -16.30
C LEU A 164 -7.61 -18.69 -15.13
N ASP A 165 -6.36 -19.00 -15.47
CA ASP A 165 -5.36 -19.72 -14.68
C ASP A 165 -4.73 -18.93 -13.51
N ASP A 166 -5.12 -17.68 -13.23
CA ASP A 166 -4.26 -16.77 -12.47
C ASP A 166 -4.67 -16.47 -11.00
N TYR A 167 -5.92 -16.74 -10.56
CA TYR A 167 -6.37 -16.38 -9.21
C TYR A 167 -7.23 -17.46 -8.50
N PRO A 168 -6.64 -18.33 -7.66
CA PRO A 168 -7.34 -19.48 -7.05
C PRO A 168 -8.44 -19.09 -6.05
N ILE A 169 -8.47 -17.86 -5.56
CA ILE A 169 -9.48 -17.36 -4.62
C ILE A 169 -10.73 -16.78 -5.31
N GLU A 170 -10.66 -16.46 -6.61
CA GLU A 170 -11.75 -15.84 -7.37
C GLU A 170 -13.05 -16.68 -7.36
N PRO A 171 -13.03 -18.01 -7.57
CA PRO A 171 -14.23 -18.85 -7.47
C PRO A 171 -14.96 -18.73 -6.12
N CYS A 172 -14.21 -18.63 -5.02
CA CYS A 172 -14.74 -18.47 -3.68
C CYS A 172 -15.47 -17.13 -3.54
N PHE A 173 -14.85 -16.03 -3.98
CA PHE A 173 -15.48 -14.71 -3.94
C PHE A 173 -16.72 -14.62 -4.83
N ARG A 174 -16.69 -15.22 -6.03
CA ARG A 174 -17.89 -15.27 -6.90
C ARG A 174 -19.04 -16.02 -6.24
N TRP A 175 -18.76 -17.14 -5.58
CA TRP A 175 -19.78 -17.82 -4.79
C TRP A 175 -20.29 -16.93 -3.66
N LEU A 176 -19.40 -16.29 -2.89
CA LEU A 176 -19.78 -15.39 -1.80
C LEU A 176 -20.66 -14.24 -2.30
N GLN A 177 -20.35 -13.67 -3.46
CA GLN A 177 -21.19 -12.64 -4.11
C GLN A 177 -22.63 -13.12 -4.31
N THR A 178 -22.83 -14.37 -4.74
CA THR A 178 -24.19 -14.94 -4.86
C THR A 178 -24.90 -15.05 -3.51
N GLN A 179 -24.17 -15.39 -2.45
CA GLN A 179 -24.73 -15.49 -1.10
C GLN A 179 -25.12 -14.10 -0.58
N PHE A 180 -24.23 -13.12 -0.66
CA PHE A 180 -24.51 -11.74 -0.26
C PHE A 180 -25.71 -11.17 -1.04
N LEU A 181 -25.77 -11.40 -2.36
CA LEU A 181 -26.86 -10.90 -3.19
C LEU A 181 -28.22 -11.48 -2.80
N ALA A 182 -28.27 -12.78 -2.45
CA ALA A 182 -29.48 -13.42 -1.94
C ALA A 182 -29.99 -12.80 -0.62
N HIS A 183 -29.10 -12.15 0.13
CA HIS A 183 -29.37 -11.48 1.39
C HIS A 183 -29.41 -9.94 1.29
N GLY A 184 -29.55 -9.39 0.08
CA GLY A 184 -29.72 -7.95 -0.13
C GLY A 184 -28.43 -7.13 0.03
N ALA A 185 -27.27 -7.76 -0.16
CA ALA A 185 -25.97 -7.15 -0.07
C ALA A 185 -25.17 -7.29 -1.37
N ALA A 186 -24.31 -6.31 -1.65
CA ALA A 186 -23.34 -6.36 -2.74
C ALA A 186 -21.93 -6.47 -2.15
N LEU A 187 -21.21 -7.52 -2.55
CA LEU A 187 -19.82 -7.78 -2.19
C LEU A 187 -18.92 -7.23 -3.30
N PHE A 188 -18.00 -6.36 -2.92
CA PHE A 188 -16.97 -5.77 -3.77
C PHE A 188 -15.61 -6.35 -3.40
N LEU A 189 -14.81 -6.64 -4.43
CA LEU A 189 -13.48 -7.22 -4.32
C LEU A 189 -12.53 -6.46 -5.24
N TRP A 190 -11.34 -6.13 -4.74
CA TRP A 190 -10.25 -5.58 -5.54
C TRP A 190 -8.89 -6.07 -5.02
N TYR A 191 -7.89 -6.13 -5.90
CA TYR A 191 -6.54 -6.57 -5.55
C TYR A 191 -5.73 -5.41 -4.94
N LEU A 192 -5.06 -5.65 -3.80
CA LEU A 192 -4.32 -4.64 -3.04
C LEU A 192 -2.78 -4.72 -3.21
N GLN A 193 -2.24 -5.75 -3.88
CA GLN A 193 -0.82 -6.18 -3.95
C GLN A 193 -0.43 -7.24 -2.92
N ASP A 194 0.72 -7.90 -3.13
CA ASP A 194 1.28 -8.96 -2.27
C ASP A 194 0.27 -10.01 -1.81
N GLU A 195 -0.45 -10.60 -2.77
CA GLU A 195 -1.42 -11.65 -2.46
C GLU A 195 -2.54 -11.12 -1.54
N CYS A 196 -2.80 -9.82 -1.40
CA CYS A 196 -3.86 -9.29 -0.55
C CYS A 196 -5.05 -8.79 -1.36
N TRP A 197 -6.24 -9.01 -0.81
CA TRP A 197 -7.52 -8.64 -1.40
C TRP A 197 -8.28 -7.69 -0.49
N GLY A 198 -8.77 -6.59 -1.05
CA GLY A 198 -9.69 -5.69 -0.39
C GLY A 198 -11.11 -6.17 -0.59
N VAL A 199 -11.87 -6.32 0.50
CA VAL A 199 -13.23 -6.82 0.48
C VAL A 199 -14.15 -5.83 1.17
N ALA A 200 -15.21 -5.38 0.49
CA ALA A 200 -16.23 -4.51 1.08
C ALA A 200 -17.64 -5.04 0.85
N VAL A 201 -18.55 -4.78 1.78
CA VAL A 201 -19.96 -5.14 1.63
C VAL A 201 -20.86 -3.95 1.93
N VAL A 202 -21.76 -3.65 0.99
CA VAL A 202 -22.79 -2.61 1.12
C VAL A 202 -24.18 -3.19 0.85
N PRO A 203 -25.26 -2.57 1.35
CA PRO A 203 -26.61 -2.92 0.94
C PRO A 203 -26.78 -2.79 -0.59
N VAL A 204 -27.60 -3.65 -1.20
CA VAL A 204 -27.74 -3.70 -2.67
C VAL A 204 -28.22 -2.38 -3.27
N GLN A 205 -29.03 -1.61 -2.53
CA GLN A 205 -29.49 -0.29 -2.98
C GLN A 205 -28.36 0.75 -3.09
N ASP A 206 -27.24 0.52 -2.39
CA ASP A 206 -26.09 1.42 -2.34
C ASP A 206 -24.98 0.99 -3.31
N LYS A 207 -25.17 -0.12 -4.04
CA LYS A 207 -24.17 -0.69 -4.98
C LYS A 207 -23.64 0.35 -5.97
N ALA A 208 -24.53 1.07 -6.66
CA ALA A 208 -24.14 2.02 -7.70
C ALA A 208 -23.38 3.22 -7.13
N ASP A 209 -23.81 3.73 -5.97
CA ASP A 209 -23.13 4.83 -5.30
C ASP A 209 -21.75 4.41 -4.79
N PHE A 210 -21.65 3.17 -4.28
CA PHE A 210 -20.39 2.65 -3.77
C PHE A 210 -19.39 2.44 -4.91
N GLN A 211 -19.83 1.87 -6.04
CA GLN A 211 -19.03 1.74 -7.25
C GLN A 211 -18.51 3.11 -7.72
N ALA A 212 -19.39 4.12 -7.82
CA ALA A 212 -18.98 5.47 -8.21
C ALA A 212 -17.98 6.10 -7.22
N ALA A 213 -18.14 5.85 -5.91
CA ALA A 213 -17.19 6.33 -4.90
C ALA A 213 -15.82 5.65 -5.04
N CYS A 214 -15.80 4.34 -5.32
CA CYS A 214 -14.56 3.62 -5.52
C CYS A 214 -13.83 4.05 -6.81
N GLU A 215 -14.56 4.26 -7.92
CA GLU A 215 -14.01 4.77 -9.18
C GLU A 215 -13.34 6.14 -8.99
N LYS A 216 -13.96 7.04 -8.22
CA LYS A 216 -13.37 8.35 -7.88
C LYS A 216 -12.08 8.24 -7.06
N TRP A 217 -12.01 7.26 -6.17
CA TRP A 217 -10.81 6.99 -5.37
C TRP A 217 -9.71 6.30 -6.18
N GLY A 218 -10.04 5.74 -7.35
CA GLY A 218 -9.08 5.11 -8.26
C GLY A 218 -9.09 3.58 -8.21
N TRP A 219 -10.13 2.96 -7.62
CA TRP A 219 -10.33 1.51 -7.72
C TRP A 219 -11.19 1.22 -8.95
N VAL A 220 -10.58 0.57 -9.93
CA VAL A 220 -11.17 0.34 -11.26
C VAL A 220 -11.35 -1.14 -11.59
N ASP A 221 -10.73 -2.06 -10.84
CA ASP A 221 -10.79 -3.49 -11.09
C ASP A 221 -11.67 -4.18 -10.05
N PHE A 222 -12.98 -4.19 -10.31
CA PHE A 222 -13.92 -5.02 -9.56
C PHE A 222 -14.16 -6.33 -10.29
N PHE A 223 -14.12 -7.42 -9.55
CA PHE A 223 -14.71 -8.68 -10.02
C PHE A 223 -16.22 -8.55 -9.88
N GLU A 224 -16.93 -8.29 -10.99
CA GLU A 224 -18.40 -8.36 -11.07
C GLU A 224 -18.93 -9.78 -11.26
#